data_AF-A0A3B9XSD7-F1
#
_entry.id   AF-A0A3B9XSD7-F1
#
_cell.length_a   1.000
_cell.length_b   1.000
_cell.length_c   1.000
_cell.angle_alpha   90.00
_cell.angle_beta   90.00
_cell.angle_gamma   90.00
#
_symmetry.space_group_name_H-M   'P 1'
#
loop_
_entity.id
_entity.type
_entity.pdbx_description
1 polymer ?
#
loop_
_entity_poly.entity_id
_entity_poly.type
_entity_poly.pdbx_seq_one_letter_code
_entity_poly.pdbx_strand_id
1 'polypeptide(L)'
;MSIKAIVTDIEGTTTSISFVADTLFPYAKARIQQFVLDNAERPDVEQEISAVRAEAGEPGASLERVGEILVNWIEQDLKITPLKTLQGMIWRHGYESGQLKGH
;
A
#
# COMPACT_ATOMS: atom_id res chain seq x y z
N MET A 1 32.46 -14.78 -24.23
CA MET A 1 32.22 -14.10 -22.93
C MET A 1 30.97 -14.73 -22.32
N SER A 2 31.02 -15.18 -21.07
CA SER A 2 29.82 -15.62 -20.35
C SER A 2 29.18 -14.43 -19.63
N ILE A 3 27.85 -14.35 -19.64
CA ILE A 3 27.11 -13.35 -18.85
C ILE A 3 27.34 -13.66 -17.36
N LYS A 4 27.73 -12.63 -16.58
CA LYS A 4 28.02 -12.77 -15.14
C LYS A 4 26.87 -12.33 -14.23
N ALA A 5 25.96 -11.50 -14.72
CA ALA A 5 24.78 -11.05 -13.99
C ALA A 5 23.69 -10.60 -14.96
N ILE A 6 22.44 -10.67 -14.52
CA ILE A 6 21.27 -10.09 -15.19
C ILE A 6 20.63 -9.12 -14.20
N VAL A 7 20.32 -7.91 -14.68
CA VAL A 7 19.56 -6.89 -13.95
C VAL A 7 18.30 -6.64 -14.73
N THR A 8 17.14 -6.83 -14.11
CA THR A 8 15.83 -6.64 -14.73
C THR A 8 15.02 -5.61 -13.96
N ASP A 9 14.34 -4.75 -14.71
CA ASP A 9 13.31 -3.86 -14.18
C ASP A 9 12.01 -4.64 -13.86
N ILE A 10 11.09 -4.01 -13.13
CA ILE A 10 9.80 -4.59 -12.75
C ILE A 10 8.73 -4.19 -13.78
N GLU A 11 8.36 -2.92 -13.79
CA GLU A 11 7.24 -2.42 -14.59
C GLU A 11 7.58 -2.42 -16.09
N GLY A 12 6.75 -3.09 -16.89
CA GLY A 12 6.96 -3.21 -18.34
C GLY A 12 8.08 -4.16 -18.75
N THR A 13 8.77 -4.80 -17.80
CA THR A 13 9.85 -5.76 -18.06
C THR A 13 9.54 -7.15 -17.50
N THR A 14 9.27 -7.26 -16.20
CA THR A 14 8.89 -8.54 -15.56
C THR A 14 7.45 -8.57 -15.09
N THR A 15 6.76 -7.42 -15.05
CA THR A 15 5.34 -7.30 -14.71
C THR A 15 4.72 -6.23 -15.59
N SER A 16 3.54 -6.47 -16.13
CA SER A 16 2.85 -5.46 -16.96
C SER A 16 2.56 -4.20 -16.13
N ILE A 17 2.86 -3.02 -16.69
CA ILE A 17 2.53 -1.71 -16.08
C ILE A 17 1.04 -1.64 -15.69
N SER A 18 0.17 -2.22 -16.52
CA SER A 18 -1.27 -2.34 -16.27
C SER A 18 -1.62 -3.15 -15.02
N PHE A 19 -0.81 -4.13 -14.60
CA PHE A 19 -1.11 -4.89 -13.39
C PHE A 19 -0.95 -4.04 -12.13
N VAL A 20 0.06 -3.18 -12.10
CA VAL A 20 0.26 -2.24 -10.99
C VAL A 20 -0.89 -1.23 -10.97
N ALA A 21 -1.12 -0.55 -12.10
CA ALA A 21 -2.11 0.51 -12.21
C ALA A 21 -3.57 0.02 -12.07
N ASP A 22 -3.92 -1.10 -12.71
CA ASP A 22 -5.30 -1.56 -12.84
C ASP A 22 -5.67 -2.62 -11.80
N THR A 23 -4.70 -3.23 -11.11
CA THR A 23 -4.96 -4.27 -10.09
C THR A 23 -4.49 -3.85 -8.71
N LEU A 24 -3.18 -3.60 -8.52
CA LEU A 24 -2.64 -3.39 -7.17
C LEU A 24 -3.12 -2.10 -6.51
N PHE A 25 -3.18 -1.00 -7.26
CA PHE A 25 -3.67 0.29 -6.75
C PHE A 25 -5.17 0.25 -6.41
N PRO A 26 -6.07 -0.19 -7.32
CA PRO A 26 -7.48 -0.37 -7.00
C PRO A 26 -7.73 -1.35 -5.84
N TYR A 27 -6.98 -2.44 -5.77
CA TYR A 27 -7.08 -3.42 -4.69
C TYR A 27 -6.76 -2.81 -3.33
N ALA A 28 -5.67 -2.05 -3.23
CA ALA A 28 -5.28 -1.37 -2.00
C ALA A 28 -6.27 -0.26 -1.63
N LYS A 29 -6.68 0.59 -2.58
CA LYS A 29 -7.65 1.67 -2.35
C LYS A 29 -8.95 1.16 -1.74
N ALA A 30 -9.49 0.07 -2.28
CA ALA A 30 -10.75 -0.51 -1.82
C ALA A 30 -10.68 -1.10 -0.39
N ARG A 31 -9.47 -1.34 0.13
CA ARG A 31 -9.27 -2.06 1.41
C ARG A 31 -8.60 -1.22 2.49
N ILE A 32 -7.90 -0.14 2.14
CA ILE A 32 -7.02 0.57 3.07
C ILE A 32 -7.76 1.16 4.27
N GLN A 33 -8.97 1.66 4.07
CA GLN A 33 -9.80 2.21 5.15
C GLN A 33 -10.18 1.12 6.15
N GLN A 34 -10.75 0.01 5.68
CA GLN A 34 -11.16 -1.10 6.55
C GLN A 34 -9.94 -1.78 7.19
N PHE A 35 -8.84 -1.91 6.46
CA PHE A 35 -7.61 -2.50 6.97
C PHE A 35 -7.10 -1.75 8.21
N VAL A 36 -7.06 -0.42 8.17
CA VAL A 36 -6.65 0.41 9.31
C VAL A 36 -7.61 0.26 10.49
N LEU A 37 -8.92 0.21 10.23
CA LEU A 37 -9.93 0.01 11.29
C LEU A 37 -9.77 -1.35 11.98
N ASP A 38 -9.63 -2.43 11.21
CA ASP A 38 -9.57 -3.80 11.71
C ASP A 38 -8.24 -4.15 12.38
N ASN A 39 -7.16 -3.45 12.02
CA ASN A 39 -5.80 -3.79 12.45
C ASN A 39 -5.18 -2.73 13.36
N ALA A 40 -5.94 -1.75 13.84
CA ALA A 40 -5.41 -0.62 14.62
C ALA A 40 -4.64 -1.04 15.89
N GLU A 41 -4.97 -2.19 16.49
CA GLU A 41 -4.30 -2.72 17.68
C GLU A 41 -2.98 -3.45 17.38
N ARG A 42 -2.66 -3.70 16.10
CA ARG A 42 -1.39 -4.31 15.74
C ARG A 42 -0.27 -3.26 15.82
N PRO A 43 0.85 -3.54 16.53
CA PRO A 43 1.90 -2.54 16.74
C PRO A 43 2.49 -1.96 15.45
N ASP A 44 2.62 -2.79 14.41
CA ASP A 44 3.14 -2.36 13.12
C ASP A 44 2.15 -1.43 12.39
N VAL A 45 0.85 -1.67 12.50
CA VAL A 45 -0.19 -0.80 11.90
C VAL A 45 -0.41 0.47 12.73
N GLU A 46 -0.38 0.37 14.06
CA GLU A 46 -0.49 1.52 14.98
C GLU A 46 0.61 2.55 14.73
N GLN A 47 1.85 2.07 14.51
CA GLN A 47 2.99 2.93 14.17
C GLN A 47 2.73 3.69 12.87
N GLU A 48 2.25 3.01 11.83
CA GLU A 48 1.96 3.65 10.54
C GLU A 48 0.77 4.62 10.64
N ILE A 49 -0.29 4.29 11.41
CA ILE A 49 -1.40 5.21 11.69
C ILE A 49 -0.88 6.51 12.33
N SER A 50 0.02 6.37 13.31
CA SER A 50 0.63 7.53 13.98
C SER A 50 1.50 8.36 13.02
N ALA A 51 2.23 7.70 12.12
CA ALA A 51 2.98 8.38 11.06
C ALA A 51 2.05 9.09 10.05
N VAL A 52 0.93 8.48 9.65
CA VAL A 52 -0.08 9.13 8.79
C VAL A 52 -0.61 10.40 9.44
N ARG A 53 -0.95 10.34 10.73
CA ARG A 53 -1.42 11.51 11.49
C ARG A 53 -0.39 12.65 11.50
N ALA A 54 0.88 12.30 11.70
CA ALA A 54 1.97 13.29 11.70
C ALA A 54 2.17 13.92 10.31
N GLU A 55 2.23 13.10 9.25
CA GLU A 55 2.39 13.56 7.86
C GLU A 55 1.19 14.40 7.38
N ALA A 56 -0.02 14.07 7.83
CA ALA A 56 -1.23 14.85 7.55
C ALA A 56 -1.34 16.14 8.38
N GLY A 57 -0.50 16.31 9.42
CA GLY A 57 -0.64 17.40 10.38
C GLY A 57 -1.88 17.29 11.27
N GLU A 58 -2.48 16.11 11.39
CA GLU A 58 -3.69 15.82 12.15
C GLU A 58 -3.43 14.80 13.27
N PRO A 59 -2.67 15.15 14.35
CA PRO A 59 -2.29 14.21 15.42
C PRO A 59 -3.49 13.58 16.16
N GLY A 60 -4.64 14.25 16.16
CA GLY A 60 -5.89 13.79 16.80
C GLY A 60 -6.89 13.12 15.86
N ALA A 61 -6.52 12.85 14.60
CA ALA A 61 -7.46 12.25 13.65
C ALA A 61 -7.96 10.88 14.15
N SER A 62 -9.27 10.63 14.03
CA SER A 62 -9.85 9.31 14.29
C SER A 62 -9.35 8.27 13.27
N LEU A 63 -9.59 6.98 13.52
CA LEU A 63 -9.19 5.93 12.58
C LEU A 63 -9.91 6.06 11.23
N GLU A 64 -11.19 6.46 11.27
CA GLU A 64 -11.98 6.73 10.07
C GLU A 64 -11.34 7.87 9.26
N ARG A 65 -10.94 8.95 9.94
CA ARG A 65 -10.27 10.09 9.31
C ARG A 65 -8.92 9.71 8.71
N VAL A 66 -8.14 8.86 9.40
CA VAL A 66 -6.89 8.30 8.87
C VAL A 66 -7.15 7.49 7.60
N GLY A 67 -8.20 6.66 7.59
CA GLY A 67 -8.64 5.92 6.40
C GLY A 67 -8.98 6.83 5.21
N GLU A 68 -9.73 7.91 5.45
CA GLU A 68 -10.05 8.91 4.42
C GLU A 68 -8.79 9.61 3.87
N ILE A 69 -7.87 10.01 4.75
CA ILE A 69 -6.58 10.62 4.36
C ILE A 69 -5.81 9.68 3.43
N LEU A 70 -5.73 8.40 3.79
CA LEU A 70 -5.04 7.39 3.00
C LEU A 70 -5.69 7.19 1.63
N VAL A 71 -7.03 7.12 1.56
CA VAL A 71 -7.76 7.02 0.28
C VAL A 71 -7.46 8.24 -0.60
N ASN A 72 -7.50 9.45 -0.04
CA ASN A 72 -7.19 10.68 -0.76
C ASN A 72 -5.74 10.71 -1.27
N TRP A 73 -4.78 10.24 -0.47
CA TRP A 73 -3.38 10.15 -0.89
C TRP A 73 -3.18 9.16 -2.04
N ILE A 74 -3.91 8.04 -2.05
CA ILE A 74 -3.91 7.10 -3.18
C ILE A 74 -4.47 7.76 -4.44
N GLU A 75 -5.59 8.48 -4.33
CA GLU A 75 -6.21 9.17 -5.48
C GLU A 75 -5.32 10.25 -6.08
N GLN A 76 -4.54 10.92 -5.23
CA GLN A 76 -3.57 11.94 -5.63
C GLN A 76 -2.21 11.37 -6.05
N ASP A 77 -2.06 10.04 -6.05
CA ASP A 77 -0.81 9.32 -6.32
C ASP A 77 0.39 9.81 -5.47
N LEU A 78 0.13 10.18 -4.21
CA LEU A 78 1.18 10.68 -3.32
C LEU A 78 2.11 9.54 -2.90
N LYS A 79 3.41 9.81 -2.93
CA LYS A 79 4.46 8.84 -2.61
C LYS A 79 4.91 8.97 -1.15
N ILE A 80 3.96 8.85 -0.22
CA ILE A 80 4.20 9.01 1.22
C ILE A 80 4.60 7.65 1.83
N THR A 81 5.62 7.64 2.69
CA THR A 81 6.19 6.41 3.27
C THR A 81 5.16 5.54 4.00
N PRO A 82 4.40 6.05 5.00
CA PRO A 82 3.43 5.22 5.70
C PRO A 82 2.30 4.69 4.82
N LEU A 83 1.90 5.44 3.78
CA LEU A 83 0.95 4.94 2.78
C LEU A 83 1.51 3.71 2.07
N LYS A 84 2.75 3.79 1.58
CA LYS A 84 3.40 2.68 0.87
C LYS A 84 3.56 1.45 1.77
N THR A 85 3.89 1.65 3.04
CA THR A 85 4.00 0.56 4.01
C THR A 85 2.66 -0.16 4.18
N LEU A 86 1.57 0.59 4.41
CA LEU A 86 0.22 0.03 4.55
C LEU A 86 -0.26 -0.67 3.27
N GLN A 87 0.00 -0.09 2.09
CA GLN A 87 -0.27 -0.74 0.80
C GLN A 87 0.48 -2.08 0.68
N GLY A 88 1.75 -2.13 1.08
CA GLY A 88 2.55 -3.36 1.10
C GLY A 88 1.97 -4.45 2.01
N MET A 89 1.49 -4.07 3.20
CA MET A 89 0.81 -5.00 4.11
C MET A 89 -0.48 -5.58 3.50
N ILE A 90 -1.29 -4.73 2.86
CA ILE A 90 -2.53 -5.13 2.18
C ILE A 90 -2.24 -6.07 1.02
N TRP A 91 -1.23 -5.78 0.21
CA TRP A 91 -0.83 -6.64 -0.91
C TRP A 91 -0.31 -7.98 -0.43
N ARG A 92 0.52 -8.01 0.63
CA ARG A 92 0.98 -9.27 1.22
C ARG A 92 -0.20 -10.16 1.61
N HIS A 93 -1.18 -9.60 2.33
CA HIS A 93 -2.39 -10.33 2.69
C HIS A 93 -3.19 -10.81 1.46
N GLY A 94 -3.26 -9.99 0.41
CA GLY A 94 -3.88 -10.37 -0.86
C GLY A 94 -3.19 -11.55 -1.54
N TYR A 95 -1.86 -11.58 -1.56
CA TYR A 95 -1.09 -12.70 -2.12
C TYR A 95 -1.21 -13.97 -1.27
N GLU A 96 -1.11 -13.86 0.06
CA GLU A 96 -1.22 -14.99 0.99
C GLU A 96 -2.61 -15.64 0.96
N SER A 97 -3.66 -14.83 0.80
CA SER A 97 -5.04 -15.32 0.66
C SER A 97 -5.40 -15.80 -0.74
N GLY A 98 -4.51 -15.60 -1.73
CA GLY A 98 -4.76 -15.93 -3.13
C GLY A 98 -5.75 -15.01 -3.85
N GLN A 99 -6.18 -13.91 -3.21
CA GLN A 99 -7.00 -12.85 -3.82
C GLN A 99 -6.22 -12.04 -4.85
N LEU A 100 -4.91 -11.88 -4.63
CA LEU A 100 -3.96 -11.43 -5.63
C LEU A 100 -3.18 -12.65 -6.13
N LYS A 101 -3.05 -12.77 -7.44
CA LYS A 101 -2.13 -13.71 -8.08
C LYS A 101 -1.15 -12.89 -8.89
N GLY A 102 0.14 -13.18 -8.70
CA GLY A 102 1.17 -12.66 -9.59
C GLY A 102 0.93 -13.21 -11.00
N HIS A 103 1.24 -12.40 -12.00
CA HIS A 103 1.30 -12.86 -13.39
C HIS A 103 2.52 -13.74 -13.64
#